data_AF-A0A8J3S387-F1
#
_entry.id   AF-A0A8J3S387-F1
#
_cell.length_a   1.000
_cell.length_b   1.000
_cell.length_c   1.000
_cell.angle_alpha   90.00
_cell.angle_beta   90.00
_cell.angle_gamma   90.00
#
_symmetry.space_group_name_H-M   'P 1'
#
loop_
_entity.id
_entity.type
_entity.pdbx_description
1 polymer ?
#
loop_
_entity_poly.entity_id
_entity_poly.type
_entity_poly.pdbx_seq_one_letter_code
_entity_poly.pdbx_strand_id
1 'polypeptide(L)'
;MMSRAFLRHARTPLRVVSGLALAAAVLAGAGAAGVTATMRESFPAAPAGPPARGWPAPEPVEEGRTVVAVVLGTTGSVVGDVLPPYEVFARSERFAVYTVSERREPVALSGGLHVLPDHTFDEVGAGTAPEPDVVVVPAVVQPRGEREAPLRAWITGQAGRGARILGVCAGSDLLAATGVLDGRAATSFWDRIGSLQSAYPRVEWVRGRRYVQDGPVTTTAGVTSGMAGALRLVEQLAGTEEAGRIGRDLAYPGWSPGGPTGIPVNALALADLPYGLNAAFPWGRPSLGVGLVEGVGETDAAAAFEIYSGTSFAARAVPVAAGHTVRTRHGMILVAEPAGAATTPVDRLVVPGARNPGEAGPELTAWAAGRGLTVELPHRDRAPGESAFDPVLRDLAVRADRATAVATAKFTEYPAAHLTLTGTAWPWRPTVLFVLVLAVAAGAASLPSRAVRRLLGRGTRRFLRRGAVRRA
;
A
#
# COMPACT_ATOMS: atom_id res chain seq x y z
N MET A 1 19.30 -16.85 -60.21
CA MET A 1 18.62 -15.53 -60.31
C MET A 1 17.28 -15.63 -59.59
N MET A 2 17.26 -15.52 -58.24
CA MET A 2 16.02 -15.64 -57.46
C MET A 2 15.11 -14.43 -57.72
N SER A 3 13.90 -14.70 -58.20
CA SER A 3 12.95 -13.69 -58.66
C SER A 3 12.58 -12.70 -57.54
N ARG A 4 12.56 -11.40 -57.87
CA ARG A 4 12.12 -10.28 -57.02
C ARG A 4 10.72 -10.49 -56.40
N ALA A 5 9.92 -11.41 -56.94
CA ALA A 5 8.61 -11.80 -56.41
C ALA A 5 8.70 -12.61 -55.09
N PHE A 6 9.68 -13.50 -54.95
CA PHE A 6 9.89 -14.33 -53.75
C PHE A 6 10.36 -13.47 -52.56
N LEU A 7 11.24 -12.51 -52.82
CA LEU A 7 11.69 -11.50 -51.85
C LEU A 7 10.58 -10.53 -51.41
N ARG A 8 9.51 -10.34 -52.19
CA ARG A 8 8.33 -9.54 -51.76
C ARG A 8 7.41 -10.35 -50.85
N HIS A 9 7.22 -11.64 -51.12
CA HIS A 9 6.38 -12.53 -50.31
C HIS A 9 6.98 -12.82 -48.93
N ALA A 10 8.32 -12.89 -48.80
CA ALA A 10 8.98 -13.03 -47.50
C ALA A 10 9.03 -11.72 -46.66
N ARG A 11 8.84 -10.55 -47.28
CA ARG A 11 8.93 -9.24 -46.60
C ARG A 11 7.64 -8.80 -45.91
N THR A 12 6.49 -9.27 -46.37
CA THR A 12 5.19 -8.96 -45.76
C THR A 12 5.02 -9.60 -44.38
N PRO A 13 5.27 -10.92 -44.16
CA PRO A 13 5.18 -11.52 -42.83
C PRO A 13 6.21 -10.92 -41.87
N LEU A 14 7.44 -10.65 -42.33
CA LEU A 14 8.47 -10.02 -41.51
C LEU A 14 8.06 -8.62 -41.03
N ARG A 15 7.38 -7.82 -41.87
CA ARG A 15 6.86 -6.50 -41.48
C ARG A 15 5.72 -6.58 -40.48
N VAL A 16 4.81 -7.55 -40.64
CA VAL A 16 3.73 -7.78 -39.68
C VAL A 16 4.29 -8.20 -38.33
N VAL A 17 5.24 -9.15 -38.32
CA VAL A 17 5.92 -9.60 -37.09
C VAL A 17 6.69 -8.45 -36.43
N SER A 18 7.48 -7.67 -37.19
CA SER A 18 8.18 -6.50 -36.65
C SER A 18 7.22 -5.42 -36.13
N GLY A 19 6.09 -5.22 -36.80
CA GLY A 19 5.05 -4.30 -36.36
C GLY A 19 4.39 -4.73 -35.06
N LEU A 20 4.02 -6.00 -34.94
CA LEU A 20 3.47 -6.58 -33.71
C LEU A 20 4.47 -6.52 -32.56
N ALA A 21 5.75 -6.82 -32.82
CA ALA A 21 6.81 -6.72 -31.82
C ALA A 21 7.01 -5.27 -31.33
N LEU A 22 6.98 -4.29 -32.24
CA LEU A 22 7.04 -2.88 -31.87
C LEU A 22 5.81 -2.46 -31.05
N ALA A 23 4.62 -2.91 -31.44
CA ALA A 23 3.40 -2.58 -30.73
C ALA A 23 3.40 -3.15 -29.30
N ALA A 24 3.83 -4.40 -29.14
CA ALA A 24 4.02 -5.03 -27.84
C ALA A 24 5.05 -4.29 -26.98
N ALA A 25 6.18 -3.87 -27.57
CA ALA A 25 7.20 -3.11 -26.86
C ALA A 25 6.70 -1.73 -26.38
N VAL A 26 5.93 -1.02 -27.20
CA VAL A 26 5.31 0.27 -26.80
C VAL A 26 4.31 0.07 -25.67
N LEU A 27 3.46 -0.94 -25.77
CA LEU A 27 2.48 -1.25 -24.73
C LEU A 27 3.16 -1.62 -23.41
N ALA A 28 4.18 -2.47 -23.45
CA ALA A 28 4.96 -2.85 -22.28
C ALA A 28 5.69 -1.64 -21.66
N GLY A 29 6.28 -0.78 -22.49
CA GLY A 29 6.94 0.45 -22.04
C GLY A 29 5.98 1.43 -21.37
N ALA A 30 4.78 1.63 -21.94
CA ALA A 30 3.74 2.46 -21.35
C ALA A 30 3.26 1.88 -20.01
N GLY A 31 2.98 0.57 -19.95
CA GLY A 31 2.57 -0.09 -18.72
C GLY A 31 3.62 0.00 -17.60
N ALA A 32 4.91 -0.18 -17.94
CA ALA A 32 6.01 -0.04 -16.99
C ALA A 32 6.18 1.40 -16.47
N ALA A 33 6.04 2.40 -17.36
CA ALA A 33 6.03 3.80 -16.97
C ALA A 33 4.85 4.13 -16.04
N GLY A 34 3.66 3.56 -16.33
CA GLY A 34 2.49 3.69 -15.48
C GLY A 34 2.69 3.09 -14.10
N VAL A 35 3.19 1.84 -14.01
CA VAL A 35 3.50 1.19 -12.73
C VAL A 35 4.52 2.03 -11.94
N THR A 36 5.54 2.57 -12.60
CA THR A 36 6.53 3.44 -11.96
C THR A 36 5.90 4.70 -11.39
N ALA A 37 4.99 5.34 -12.13
CA ALA A 37 4.24 6.51 -11.65
C ALA A 37 3.34 6.15 -10.46
N THR A 38 2.59 5.05 -10.57
CA THR A 38 1.73 4.51 -9.50
C THR A 38 2.52 4.26 -8.22
N MET A 39 3.70 3.64 -8.30
CA MET A 39 4.53 3.35 -7.12
C MET A 39 5.11 4.62 -6.50
N ARG A 40 5.50 5.62 -7.30
CA ARG A 40 5.93 6.93 -6.79
C ARG A 40 4.81 7.68 -6.09
N GLU A 41 3.57 7.55 -6.56
CA GLU A 41 2.39 8.14 -5.93
C GLU A 41 1.94 7.36 -4.70
N SER A 42 2.22 6.06 -4.63
CA SER A 42 1.89 5.21 -3.48
C SER A 42 2.86 5.41 -2.32
N PHE A 43 4.12 5.75 -2.60
CA PHE A 43 5.15 6.08 -1.60
C PHE A 43 5.77 7.45 -1.92
N PRO A 44 4.99 8.54 -1.78
CA PRO A 44 5.47 9.87 -2.06
C PRO A 44 6.53 10.30 -1.03
N ALA A 45 7.41 11.22 -1.42
CA ALA A 45 8.29 11.88 -0.47
C ALA A 45 7.46 12.61 0.59
N ALA A 46 7.99 12.68 1.82
CA ALA A 46 7.33 13.39 2.90
C ALA A 46 7.07 14.87 2.52
N PRO A 47 5.91 15.44 2.90
CA PRO A 47 5.69 16.88 2.79
C PRO A 47 6.81 17.63 3.53
N ALA A 48 7.30 18.73 2.94
CA ALA A 48 8.60 19.33 3.26
C ALA A 48 8.80 19.69 4.75
N GLY A 49 9.93 19.24 5.31
CA GLY A 49 10.57 19.71 6.56
C GLY A 49 9.75 19.54 7.86
N PRO A 50 10.40 19.47 9.04
CA PRO A 50 9.67 19.58 10.30
C PRO A 50 8.92 20.92 10.35
N PRO A 51 7.74 20.98 10.98
CA PRO A 51 7.05 22.25 11.19
C PRO A 51 7.93 23.19 12.03
N ALA A 52 7.67 24.49 12.00
CA ALA A 52 8.50 25.49 12.70
C ALA A 52 8.67 25.23 14.21
N ARG A 53 7.73 24.49 14.82
CA ARG A 53 7.76 24.09 16.24
C ARG A 53 8.47 22.75 16.49
N GLY A 54 9.03 22.12 15.46
CA GLY A 54 9.61 20.78 15.52
C GLY A 54 8.54 19.68 15.50
N TRP A 55 8.99 18.44 15.35
CA TRP A 55 8.12 17.28 15.44
C TRP A 55 7.61 17.09 16.88
N PRO A 56 6.32 16.74 17.09
CA PRO A 56 5.80 16.42 18.41
C PRO A 56 6.60 15.28 19.05
N ALA A 57 6.78 15.28 20.38
CA ALA A 57 7.41 14.16 21.08
C ALA A 57 6.51 12.91 21.09
N PRO A 58 7.11 11.70 21.17
CA PRO A 58 6.33 10.49 21.41
C PRO A 58 5.67 10.52 22.80
N GLU A 59 4.59 9.76 22.96
CA GLU A 59 4.02 9.55 24.29
C GLU A 59 4.94 8.65 25.13
N PRO A 60 5.07 8.90 26.45
CA PRO A 60 5.81 8.00 27.32
C PRO A 60 5.18 6.60 27.29
N VAL A 61 6.03 5.58 27.17
CA VAL A 61 5.60 4.20 27.29
C VAL A 61 5.46 3.85 28.77
N GLU A 62 4.25 3.46 29.18
CA GLU A 62 3.98 3.07 30.56
C GLU A 62 4.72 1.79 30.97
N GLU A 63 5.33 1.83 32.15
CA GLU A 63 6.04 0.69 32.74
C GLU A 63 5.08 -0.47 33.10
N GLY A 64 5.59 -1.70 33.10
CA GLY A 64 4.82 -2.89 33.50
C GLY A 64 3.87 -3.46 32.44
N ARG A 65 3.81 -2.85 31.25
CA ARG A 65 3.07 -3.36 30.09
C ARG A 65 3.99 -4.16 29.17
N THR A 66 3.41 -5.08 28.39
CA THR A 66 4.13 -5.76 27.31
C THR A 66 4.38 -4.76 26.18
N VAL A 67 5.65 -4.58 25.81
CA VAL A 67 6.06 -3.58 24.83
C VAL A 67 5.99 -4.13 23.41
N VAL A 68 5.30 -3.43 22.53
CA VAL A 68 5.14 -3.77 21.12
C VAL A 68 5.74 -2.67 20.25
N ALA A 69 6.79 -3.01 19.49
CA ALA A 69 7.36 -2.13 18.49
C ALA A 69 6.83 -2.49 17.10
N VAL A 70 6.22 -1.51 16.42
CA VAL A 70 5.86 -1.61 14.99
C VAL A 70 6.94 -0.93 14.16
N VAL A 71 7.70 -1.70 13.39
CA VAL A 71 8.81 -1.13 12.63
C VAL A 71 8.33 -0.42 11.36
N LEU A 72 9.02 0.64 10.97
CA LEU A 72 8.80 1.38 9.74
C LEU A 72 10.08 1.31 8.88
N GLY A 73 9.94 0.80 7.66
CA GLY A 73 11.06 0.63 6.73
C GLY A 73 11.49 1.94 6.07
N THR A 74 12.80 2.13 5.90
CA THR A 74 13.38 3.34 5.30
C THR A 74 12.96 3.54 3.84
N THR A 75 12.59 2.46 3.14
CA THR A 75 12.07 2.51 1.77
C THR A 75 10.54 2.65 1.67
N GLY A 76 9.88 2.77 2.82
CA GLY A 76 8.42 2.83 2.96
C GLY A 76 7.81 1.48 3.30
N SER A 77 6.63 1.49 3.91
CA SER A 77 5.93 0.28 4.40
C SER A 77 4.47 0.23 3.97
N VAL A 78 3.85 -0.95 3.94
CA VAL A 78 2.43 -1.07 3.57
C VAL A 78 1.53 -0.56 4.70
N VAL A 79 0.60 0.35 4.40
CA VAL A 79 -0.23 1.02 5.41
C VAL A 79 -1.10 0.04 6.21
N GLY A 80 -1.71 -0.94 5.53
CA GLY A 80 -2.50 -1.98 6.19
C GLY A 80 -1.69 -3.03 6.95
N ASP A 81 -0.36 -3.04 6.82
CA ASP A 81 0.53 -3.90 7.62
C ASP A 81 1.00 -3.20 8.91
N VAL A 82 0.91 -1.87 8.95
CA VAL A 82 1.39 -1.03 10.08
C VAL A 82 0.23 -0.68 11.00
N LEU A 83 -0.79 0.01 10.47
CA LEU A 83 -1.83 0.64 11.29
C LEU A 83 -2.78 -0.37 11.96
N PRO A 84 -3.32 -1.39 11.26
CA PRO A 84 -4.25 -2.33 11.89
C PRO A 84 -3.61 -3.21 12.98
N PRO A 85 -2.41 -3.80 12.80
CA PRO A 85 -1.74 -4.51 13.90
C PRO A 85 -1.41 -3.61 15.09
N TYR A 86 -1.00 -2.36 14.85
CA TYR A 86 -0.80 -1.37 15.90
C TYR A 86 -2.07 -1.20 16.75
N GLU A 87 -3.22 -0.93 16.12
CA GLU A 87 -4.49 -0.76 16.84
C GLU A 87 -4.94 -2.02 17.57
N VAL A 88 -4.71 -3.22 17.01
CA VAL A 88 -5.06 -4.47 17.71
C VAL A 88 -4.37 -4.56 19.06
N PHE A 89 -3.06 -4.27 19.14
CA PHE A 89 -2.35 -4.29 20.42
C PHE A 89 -2.76 -3.10 21.31
N ALA A 90 -2.88 -1.90 20.74
CA ALA A 90 -3.11 -0.67 21.50
C ALA A 90 -4.52 -0.58 22.11
N ARG A 91 -5.46 -1.42 21.68
CA ARG A 91 -6.79 -1.55 22.27
C ARG A 91 -6.83 -2.26 23.64
N SER A 92 -5.71 -2.81 24.10
CA SER A 92 -5.59 -3.48 25.40
C SER A 92 -4.59 -2.74 26.28
N GLU A 93 -4.99 -2.41 27.51
CA GLU A 93 -4.12 -1.78 28.52
C GLU A 93 -2.93 -2.66 28.95
N ARG A 94 -2.93 -3.95 28.57
CA ARG A 94 -1.78 -4.85 28.78
C ARG A 94 -0.58 -4.54 27.89
N PHE A 95 -0.78 -3.78 26.81
CA PHE A 95 0.28 -3.47 25.86
C PHE A 95 0.61 -1.98 25.87
N ALA A 96 1.88 -1.68 25.65
CA ALA A 96 2.33 -0.37 25.23
C ALA A 96 2.87 -0.49 23.81
N VAL A 97 2.37 0.32 22.89
CA VAL A 97 2.65 0.18 21.45
C VAL A 97 3.28 1.46 20.94
N TYR A 98 4.42 1.33 20.27
CA TYR A 98 5.10 2.44 19.62
C TYR A 98 5.55 2.07 18.22
N THR A 99 5.85 3.08 17.41
CA THR A 99 6.48 2.94 16.11
C THR A 99 7.99 3.22 16.18
N VAL A 100 8.79 2.48 15.41
CA VAL A 100 10.25 2.61 15.42
C VAL A 100 10.84 2.51 14.02
N SER A 101 11.87 3.31 13.74
CA SER A 101 12.58 3.30 12.46
C SER A 101 14.07 3.59 12.64
N GLU A 102 14.82 3.65 11.53
CA GLU A 102 16.23 4.05 11.55
C GLU A 102 16.41 5.50 12.01
N ARG A 103 15.47 6.39 11.65
CA ARG A 103 15.56 7.84 11.87
C ARG A 103 14.22 8.43 12.20
N ARG A 104 14.23 9.45 13.07
CA ARG A 104 13.03 10.18 13.46
C ARG A 104 12.55 11.18 12.40
N GLU A 105 12.20 10.66 11.24
CA GLU A 105 11.72 11.39 10.05
C GLU A 105 10.42 10.74 9.54
N PRO A 106 9.50 11.50 8.90
CA PRO A 106 8.27 10.90 8.37
C PRO A 106 8.55 9.79 7.36
N VAL A 107 8.04 8.59 7.64
CA VAL A 107 8.16 7.41 6.78
C VAL A 107 6.92 7.28 5.92
N ALA A 108 7.12 7.09 4.62
CA ALA A 108 6.03 6.90 3.67
C ALA A 108 5.39 5.53 3.85
N LEU A 109 4.06 5.50 3.87
CA LEU A 109 3.26 4.31 3.81
C LEU A 109 2.54 4.20 2.46
N SER A 110 2.22 2.97 2.05
CA SER A 110 1.47 2.74 0.82
C SER A 110 0.17 3.54 0.80
N GLY A 111 -0.25 3.93 -0.39
CA GLY A 111 -1.44 4.76 -0.57
C GLY A 111 -1.22 6.25 -0.32
N GLY A 112 -0.04 6.68 0.14
CA GLY A 112 0.32 8.10 0.21
C GLY A 112 0.28 8.74 1.60
N LEU A 113 0.12 7.95 2.66
CA LEU A 113 0.17 8.41 4.05
C LEU A 113 1.63 8.47 4.55
N HIS A 114 1.90 9.29 5.57
CA HIS A 114 3.18 9.28 6.28
C HIS A 114 2.95 9.11 7.78
N VAL A 115 3.86 8.39 8.44
CA VAL A 115 3.90 8.25 9.90
C VAL A 115 5.22 8.83 10.40
N LEU A 116 5.14 9.64 11.46
CA LEU A 116 6.31 10.03 12.22
C LEU A 116 6.59 8.95 13.27
N PRO A 117 7.75 8.25 13.22
CA PRO A 117 8.12 7.26 14.21
C PRO A 117 8.24 7.87 15.61
N ASP A 118 7.85 7.10 16.62
CA ASP A 118 8.00 7.48 18.02
C ASP A 118 9.47 7.45 18.44
N HIS A 119 10.16 6.36 18.09
CA HIS A 119 11.53 6.07 18.47
C HIS A 119 12.43 5.67 17.30
N THR A 120 13.73 5.67 17.54
CA THR A 120 14.76 5.16 16.63
C THR A 120 15.38 3.86 17.14
N PHE A 121 15.97 3.08 16.23
CA PHE A 121 16.72 1.87 16.60
C PHE A 121 17.82 2.15 17.63
N ASP A 122 18.49 3.30 17.51
CA ASP A 122 19.56 3.72 18.41
C ASP A 122 19.02 4.08 19.81
N GLU A 123 17.87 4.74 19.91
CA GLU A 123 17.24 5.03 21.21
C GLU A 123 16.84 3.75 21.96
N VAL A 124 16.33 2.75 21.25
CA VAL A 124 16.05 1.43 21.85
C VAL A 124 17.36 0.76 22.27
N GLY A 125 18.36 0.72 21.40
CA GLY A 125 19.67 0.11 21.69
C GLY A 125 20.45 0.79 22.83
N ALA A 126 20.23 2.09 23.04
CA ALA A 126 20.81 2.86 24.14
C ALA A 126 19.99 2.78 25.44
N GLY A 127 18.80 2.18 25.41
CA GLY A 127 17.89 2.08 26.56
C GLY A 127 17.18 3.40 26.91
N THR A 128 17.16 4.38 26.01
CA THR A 128 16.39 5.62 26.17
C THR A 128 14.96 5.49 25.63
N ALA A 129 14.69 4.41 24.88
CA ALA A 129 13.35 3.92 24.56
C ALA A 129 13.20 2.48 25.08
N PRO A 130 11.98 2.02 25.41
CA PRO A 130 11.77 0.67 25.97
C PRO A 130 12.11 -0.44 24.97
N GLU A 131 12.75 -1.48 25.46
CA GLU A 131 13.04 -2.71 24.72
C GLU A 131 11.73 -3.46 24.40
N PRO A 132 11.48 -3.87 23.14
CA PRO A 132 10.23 -4.52 22.77
C PRO A 132 10.19 -6.02 23.07
N ASP A 133 9.07 -6.48 23.66
CA ASP A 133 8.72 -7.89 23.82
C ASP A 133 8.18 -8.50 22.51
N VAL A 134 7.55 -7.67 21.69
CA VAL A 134 6.97 -8.04 20.38
C VAL A 134 7.44 -7.04 19.32
N VAL A 135 7.89 -7.55 18.19
CA VAL A 135 8.26 -6.75 17.01
C VAL A 135 7.33 -7.09 15.86
N VAL A 136 6.57 -6.11 15.38
CA VAL A 136 5.74 -6.22 14.18
C VAL A 136 6.51 -5.72 12.98
N VAL A 137 6.61 -6.56 11.94
CA VAL A 137 7.42 -6.34 10.73
C VAL A 137 6.51 -6.30 9.50
N PRO A 138 6.20 -5.10 8.96
CA PRO A 138 5.36 -4.95 7.77
C PRO A 138 6.14 -5.28 6.49
N ALA A 139 5.42 -5.36 5.37
CA ALA A 139 6.06 -5.33 4.06
C ALA A 139 6.70 -3.97 3.79
N VAL A 140 7.89 -3.99 3.17
CA VAL A 140 8.64 -2.80 2.72
C VAL A 140 8.91 -2.87 1.22
N VAL A 141 9.24 -1.73 0.60
CA VAL A 141 9.43 -1.66 -0.86
C VAL A 141 10.67 -2.44 -1.33
N GLN A 142 11.78 -2.38 -0.58
CA GLN A 142 13.04 -3.04 -0.96
C GLN A 142 13.59 -3.91 0.18
N PRO A 143 12.96 -5.04 0.53
CA PRO A 143 13.29 -5.81 1.73
C PRO A 143 14.74 -6.34 1.75
N ARG A 144 15.36 -6.49 0.58
CA ARG A 144 16.76 -6.95 0.42
C ARG A 144 17.73 -5.83 0.05
N GLY A 145 17.24 -4.59 -0.08
CA GLY A 145 18.06 -3.45 -0.45
C GLY A 145 18.98 -3.02 0.70
N GLU A 146 20.07 -2.32 0.35
CA GLU A 146 21.03 -1.77 1.31
C GLU A 146 20.39 -0.77 2.28
N ARG A 147 19.39 -0.01 1.82
CA ARG A 147 18.66 0.95 2.67
C ARG A 147 17.87 0.27 3.81
N GLU A 148 17.58 -1.02 3.70
CA GLU A 148 16.92 -1.80 4.75
C GLU A 148 17.91 -2.64 5.57
N ALA A 149 19.21 -2.56 5.31
CA ALA A 149 20.22 -3.28 6.09
C ALA A 149 20.18 -2.95 7.60
N PRO A 150 20.03 -1.67 8.02
CA PRO A 150 19.89 -1.33 9.43
C PRO A 150 18.66 -1.99 10.08
N LEU A 151 17.51 -1.97 9.41
CA LEU A 151 16.30 -2.61 9.89
C LEU A 151 16.48 -4.13 10.03
N ARG A 152 17.08 -4.80 9.04
CA ARG A 152 17.37 -6.24 9.13
C ARG A 152 18.28 -6.56 10.31
N ALA A 153 19.34 -5.79 10.52
CA ALA A 153 20.25 -5.96 11.64
C ALA A 153 19.54 -5.76 12.99
N TRP A 154 18.71 -4.72 13.10
CA TRP A 154 17.93 -4.44 14.30
C TRP A 154 16.95 -5.59 14.62
N ILE A 155 16.23 -6.11 13.62
CA ILE A 155 15.33 -7.27 13.79
C ILE A 155 16.10 -8.49 14.28
N THR A 156 17.26 -8.79 13.71
CA THR A 156 18.11 -9.92 14.18
C THR A 156 18.52 -9.71 15.65
N GLY A 157 18.89 -8.49 16.03
CA GLY A 157 19.21 -8.13 17.40
C GLY A 157 18.03 -8.35 18.36
N GLN A 158 16.85 -7.88 17.99
CA GLN A 158 15.64 -8.06 18.80
C GLN A 158 15.25 -9.53 18.95
N ALA A 159 15.26 -10.29 17.86
CA ALA A 159 14.99 -11.73 17.88
C ALA A 159 16.01 -12.47 18.77
N GLY A 160 17.29 -12.11 18.69
CA GLY A 160 18.36 -12.66 19.52
C GLY A 160 18.21 -12.37 21.02
N ARG A 161 17.52 -11.26 21.37
CA ARG A 161 17.17 -10.91 22.76
C ARG A 161 15.85 -11.53 23.24
N GLY A 162 15.18 -12.31 22.40
CA GLY A 162 13.98 -13.07 22.76
C GLY A 162 12.66 -12.40 22.43
N ALA A 163 12.67 -11.30 21.67
CA ALA A 163 11.43 -10.68 21.20
C ALA A 163 10.63 -11.65 20.31
N ARG A 164 9.32 -11.68 20.48
CA ARG A 164 8.41 -12.37 19.57
C ARG A 164 8.30 -11.57 18.28
N ILE A 165 8.35 -12.24 17.13
CA ILE A 165 8.34 -11.57 15.82
C ILE A 165 7.01 -11.83 15.12
N LEU A 166 6.33 -10.77 14.69
CA LEU A 166 5.14 -10.83 13.85
C LEU A 166 5.45 -10.26 12.45
N GLY A 167 5.71 -11.14 11.47
CA GLY A 167 5.84 -10.75 10.07
C GLY A 167 4.48 -10.61 9.39
N VAL A 168 4.18 -9.45 8.82
CA VAL A 168 2.91 -9.17 8.16
C VAL A 168 3.07 -9.15 6.65
N CYS A 169 2.17 -9.81 5.90
CA CYS A 169 2.16 -9.79 4.44
C CYS A 169 3.52 -10.20 3.85
N ALA A 170 4.10 -9.36 2.98
CA ALA A 170 5.43 -9.58 2.41
C ALA A 170 6.59 -9.19 3.34
N GLY A 171 6.33 -8.75 4.58
CA GLY A 171 7.33 -8.54 5.63
C GLY A 171 8.12 -9.80 5.96
N SER A 172 7.57 -10.98 5.65
CA SER A 172 8.30 -12.25 5.71
C SER A 172 9.51 -12.33 4.76
N ASP A 173 9.57 -11.55 3.66
CA ASP A 173 10.77 -11.47 2.79
C ASP A 173 11.94 -10.83 3.56
N LEU A 174 11.63 -9.78 4.35
CA LEU A 174 12.60 -9.11 5.22
C LEU A 174 13.07 -10.07 6.33
N LEU A 175 12.15 -10.80 6.96
CA LEU A 175 12.48 -11.81 7.98
C LEU A 175 13.26 -13.00 7.43
N ALA A 176 12.98 -13.43 6.19
CA ALA A 176 13.75 -14.47 5.54
C ALA A 176 15.17 -13.99 5.23
N ALA A 177 15.32 -12.73 4.82
CA ALA A 177 16.63 -12.11 4.56
C ALA A 177 17.50 -11.98 5.82
N THR A 178 16.93 -12.01 7.02
CA THR A 178 17.68 -11.98 8.29
C THR A 178 18.09 -13.37 8.77
N GLY A 179 17.55 -14.44 8.16
CA GLY A 179 17.71 -15.82 8.60
C GLY A 179 16.80 -16.24 9.78
N VAL A 180 15.97 -15.33 10.31
CA VAL A 180 15.07 -15.62 11.44
C VAL A 180 14.06 -16.73 11.11
N LEU A 181 13.72 -16.90 9.82
CA LEU A 181 12.79 -17.93 9.33
C LEU A 181 13.46 -19.26 8.95
N ASP A 182 14.79 -19.36 8.98
CA ASP A 182 15.48 -20.59 8.55
C ASP A 182 15.06 -21.80 9.39
N GLY A 183 14.59 -22.86 8.74
CA GLY A 183 14.11 -24.09 9.38
C GLY A 183 12.73 -23.99 10.01
N ARG A 184 11.99 -22.89 9.79
CA ARG A 184 10.65 -22.67 10.35
C ARG A 184 9.56 -22.74 9.30
N ALA A 185 8.35 -23.08 9.74
CA ALA A 185 7.14 -22.89 8.97
C ALA A 185 6.74 -21.40 8.94
N ALA A 186 6.49 -20.87 7.74
CA ALA A 186 6.09 -19.48 7.55
C ALA A 186 5.09 -19.32 6.40
N THR A 187 4.25 -18.29 6.45
CA THR A 187 3.40 -17.85 5.33
C THR A 187 3.82 -16.44 4.90
N SER A 188 3.26 -15.95 3.80
CA SER A 188 3.49 -14.61 3.25
C SER A 188 2.30 -14.17 2.41
N PHE A 189 2.38 -12.98 1.83
CA PHE A 189 1.49 -12.58 0.74
C PHE A 189 1.54 -13.59 -0.41
N TRP A 190 0.37 -14.05 -0.86
CA TRP A 190 0.24 -15.20 -1.78
C TRP A 190 1.06 -15.05 -3.07
N ASP A 191 1.15 -13.84 -3.63
CA ASP A 191 1.91 -13.54 -4.86
C ASP A 191 3.42 -13.65 -4.64
N ARG A 192 3.90 -13.51 -3.40
CA ARG A 192 5.32 -13.55 -3.05
C ARG A 192 5.83 -14.96 -2.75
N ILE A 193 4.97 -15.84 -2.23
CA ILE A 193 5.35 -17.17 -1.72
C ILE A 193 6.17 -17.95 -2.76
N GLY A 194 5.79 -17.93 -4.04
CA GLY A 194 6.55 -18.64 -5.09
C GLY A 194 7.99 -18.17 -5.20
N SER A 195 8.21 -16.85 -5.25
CA SER A 195 9.56 -16.27 -5.32
C SER A 195 10.37 -16.48 -4.01
N LEU A 196 9.68 -16.48 -2.87
CA LEU A 196 10.29 -16.68 -1.56
C LEU A 196 10.74 -18.14 -1.37
N GLN A 197 9.98 -19.11 -1.86
CA GLN A 197 10.37 -20.52 -1.88
C GLN A 197 11.68 -20.74 -2.64
N SER A 198 11.84 -20.08 -3.79
CA SER A 198 13.08 -20.19 -4.56
C SER A 198 14.25 -19.46 -3.89
N ALA A 199 14.01 -18.29 -3.28
CA ALA A 199 15.07 -17.49 -2.66
C ALA A 199 15.52 -18.04 -1.29
N TYR A 200 14.61 -18.65 -0.53
CA TYR A 200 14.82 -19.10 0.84
C TYR A 200 14.29 -20.53 1.03
N PRO A 201 14.97 -21.54 0.44
CA PRO A 201 14.50 -22.93 0.44
C PRO A 201 14.57 -23.60 1.82
N ARG A 202 15.25 -22.99 2.80
CA ARG A 202 15.28 -23.46 4.20
C ARG A 202 14.02 -23.11 4.99
N VAL A 203 13.17 -22.23 4.47
CA VAL A 203 11.90 -21.87 5.09
C VAL A 203 10.80 -22.78 4.54
N GLU A 204 10.01 -23.37 5.43
CA GLU A 204 8.84 -24.16 5.04
C GLU A 204 7.67 -23.21 4.75
N TRP A 205 7.56 -22.78 3.49
CA TRP A 205 6.51 -21.84 3.08
C TRP A 205 5.13 -22.53 2.93
N VAL A 206 4.20 -22.15 3.80
CA VAL A 206 2.83 -22.65 3.87
C VAL A 206 1.88 -21.70 3.14
N ARG A 207 1.02 -22.25 2.27
CA ARG A 207 -0.04 -21.50 1.56
C ARG A 207 -1.41 -21.71 2.23
N GLY A 208 -2.36 -20.81 1.95
CA GLY A 208 -3.76 -20.96 2.37
C GLY A 208 -3.97 -20.84 3.88
N ARG A 209 -3.06 -20.17 4.58
CA ARG A 209 -3.15 -19.90 6.02
C ARG A 209 -3.03 -18.40 6.26
N ARG A 210 -4.01 -17.83 6.94
CA ARG A 210 -4.05 -16.43 7.38
C ARG A 210 -2.85 -16.07 8.24
N TYR A 211 -2.46 -16.97 9.12
CA TYR A 211 -1.19 -16.90 9.83
C TYR A 211 -0.65 -18.30 10.13
N VAL A 212 0.66 -18.36 10.29
CA VAL A 212 1.45 -19.51 10.73
C VAL A 212 2.31 -19.07 11.90
N GLN A 213 2.28 -19.84 12.98
CA GLN A 213 3.07 -19.60 14.17
C GLN A 213 4.01 -20.78 14.40
N ASP A 214 5.31 -20.50 14.47
CA ASP A 214 6.38 -21.45 14.72
C ASP A 214 7.32 -20.88 15.80
N GLY A 215 7.11 -21.34 17.04
CA GLY A 215 7.82 -20.85 18.21
C GLY A 215 7.60 -19.35 18.45
N PRO A 216 8.66 -18.53 18.57
CA PRO A 216 8.54 -17.09 18.81
C PRO A 216 8.18 -16.29 17.56
N VAL A 217 8.08 -16.92 16.40
CA VAL A 217 7.81 -16.23 15.13
C VAL A 217 6.41 -16.55 14.64
N THR A 218 5.64 -15.51 14.34
CA THR A 218 4.35 -15.57 13.67
C THR A 218 4.46 -14.83 12.35
N THR A 219 4.04 -15.45 11.25
CA THR A 219 3.94 -14.79 9.94
C THR A 219 2.51 -14.83 9.46
N THR A 220 2.08 -13.82 8.71
CA THR A 220 0.71 -13.69 8.21
C THR A 220 0.67 -13.59 6.69
N ALA A 221 -0.48 -13.92 6.12
CA ALA A 221 -0.77 -13.69 4.71
C ALA A 221 -0.99 -12.19 4.43
N GLY A 222 -1.59 -11.87 3.29
CA GLY A 222 -1.84 -10.52 2.80
C GLY A 222 -2.59 -9.62 3.75
N VAL A 223 -2.14 -8.36 3.71
CA VAL A 223 -2.47 -7.17 4.48
C VAL A 223 -3.37 -7.38 5.70
N THR A 224 -4.68 -7.57 5.50
CA THR A 224 -5.64 -7.61 6.63
C THR A 224 -5.44 -8.84 7.54
N SER A 225 -4.71 -9.85 7.08
CA SER A 225 -4.29 -11.01 7.88
C SER A 225 -3.37 -10.62 9.05
N GLY A 226 -2.69 -9.47 8.98
CA GLY A 226 -1.91 -8.90 10.07
C GLY A 226 -2.73 -8.72 11.35
N MET A 227 -4.01 -8.34 11.23
CA MET A 227 -4.92 -8.21 12.37
C MET A 227 -5.14 -9.55 13.07
N ALA A 228 -5.35 -10.63 12.30
CA ALA A 228 -5.53 -11.96 12.87
C ALA A 228 -4.26 -12.49 13.55
N GLY A 229 -3.08 -12.22 12.99
CA GLY A 229 -1.80 -12.54 13.62
C GLY A 229 -1.57 -11.75 14.91
N ALA A 230 -1.89 -10.45 14.92
CA ALA A 230 -1.83 -9.62 16.12
C ALA A 230 -2.81 -10.11 17.20
N LEU A 231 -4.06 -10.40 16.83
CA LEU A 231 -5.07 -10.95 17.74
C LEU A 231 -4.65 -12.31 18.33
N ARG A 232 -3.94 -13.13 17.55
CA ARG A 232 -3.35 -14.38 18.04
C ARG A 232 -2.28 -14.13 19.12
N LEU A 233 -1.43 -13.12 18.94
CA LEU A 233 -0.44 -12.75 19.97
C LEU A 233 -1.10 -12.13 21.19
N VAL A 234 -2.15 -11.31 21.01
CA VAL A 234 -2.98 -10.81 22.11
C VAL A 234 -3.59 -11.97 22.90
N GLU A 235 -4.14 -12.99 22.23
CA GLU A 235 -4.68 -14.18 22.90
C GLU A 235 -3.64 -14.89 23.76
N GLN A 236 -2.39 -14.99 23.29
CA GLN A 236 -1.31 -15.63 24.04
C GLN A 236 -0.79 -14.81 25.21
N LEU A 237 -0.79 -13.48 25.10
CA LEU A 237 -0.12 -12.57 26.04
C LEU A 237 -1.09 -11.91 27.02
N ALA A 238 -2.34 -11.68 26.61
CA ALA A 238 -3.39 -11.04 27.39
C ALA A 238 -4.64 -11.93 27.60
N GLY A 239 -4.69 -13.10 26.97
CA GLY A 239 -5.74 -14.10 27.16
C GLY A 239 -6.86 -14.05 26.12
N THR A 240 -7.60 -15.17 26.02
CA THR A 240 -8.68 -15.38 25.04
C THR A 240 -9.83 -14.39 25.16
N GLU A 241 -10.17 -13.95 26.38
CA GLU A 241 -11.26 -13.00 26.59
C GLU A 241 -10.95 -11.64 25.97
N GLU A 242 -9.74 -11.13 26.20
CA GLU A 242 -9.31 -9.83 25.70
C GLU A 242 -9.15 -9.84 24.17
N ALA A 243 -8.54 -10.89 23.62
CA ALA A 243 -8.50 -11.08 22.17
C ALA A 243 -9.91 -11.17 21.56
N GLY A 244 -10.83 -11.88 22.22
CA GLY A 244 -12.22 -12.00 21.80
C GLY A 244 -12.97 -10.66 21.83
N ARG A 245 -12.73 -9.82 22.85
CA ARG A 245 -13.28 -8.46 22.95
C ARG A 245 -12.79 -7.59 21.79
N ILE A 246 -11.47 -7.50 21.61
CA ILE A 246 -10.85 -6.68 20.56
C ILE A 246 -11.30 -7.13 19.17
N GLY A 247 -11.34 -8.45 18.92
CA GLY A 247 -11.80 -8.98 17.63
C GLY A 247 -13.27 -8.67 17.33
N ARG A 248 -14.15 -8.68 18.35
CA ARG A 248 -15.55 -8.23 18.19
C ARG A 248 -15.63 -6.74 17.89
N ASP A 249 -14.85 -5.91 18.59
CA ASP A 249 -14.87 -4.46 18.41
C ASP A 249 -14.36 -4.03 17.02
N LEU A 250 -13.36 -4.73 16.49
CA LEU A 250 -12.83 -4.51 15.14
C LEU A 250 -13.71 -5.13 14.05
N ALA A 251 -14.55 -6.11 14.43
CA ALA A 251 -15.43 -6.85 13.55
C ALA A 251 -14.71 -7.46 12.33
N TYR A 252 -13.51 -8.01 12.55
CA TYR A 252 -12.74 -8.63 11.46
C TYR A 252 -13.44 -9.92 10.98
N PRO A 253 -13.88 -10.01 9.71
CA PRO A 253 -14.77 -11.08 9.27
C PRO A 253 -14.16 -12.48 9.38
N GLY A 254 -14.95 -13.42 9.91
CA GLY A 254 -14.58 -14.83 9.96
C GLY A 254 -13.44 -15.17 10.93
N TRP A 255 -13.07 -14.24 11.81
CA TRP A 255 -12.10 -14.51 12.87
C TRP A 255 -12.80 -14.79 14.20
N SER A 256 -12.22 -15.73 14.96
CA SER A 256 -12.60 -16.03 16.34
C SER A 256 -11.36 -16.52 17.11
N PRO A 257 -11.32 -16.36 18.44
CA PRO A 257 -10.28 -16.99 19.26
C PRO A 257 -10.26 -18.51 19.07
N GLY A 258 -9.07 -19.10 18.99
CA GLY A 258 -8.89 -20.53 18.65
C GLY A 258 -9.47 -20.98 17.30
N GLY A 259 -9.94 -20.06 16.45
CA GLY A 259 -10.61 -20.37 15.19
C GLY A 259 -9.66 -20.90 14.12
N PRO A 260 -10.22 -21.43 13.02
CA PRO A 260 -9.41 -21.91 11.90
C PRO A 260 -8.66 -20.77 11.22
N THR A 261 -7.42 -21.03 10.82
CA THR A 261 -6.61 -20.05 10.10
C THR A 261 -6.64 -20.23 8.58
N GLY A 262 -7.47 -21.13 8.05
CA GLY A 262 -7.59 -21.37 6.61
C GLY A 262 -8.11 -20.17 5.84
N ILE A 263 -7.50 -19.89 4.67
CA ILE A 263 -7.96 -18.90 3.68
C ILE A 263 -7.83 -19.47 2.28
N PRO A 264 -8.56 -18.93 1.27
CA PRO A 264 -8.39 -19.35 -0.11
C PRO A 264 -6.93 -19.24 -0.57
N VAL A 265 -6.45 -20.26 -1.29
CA VAL A 265 -5.14 -20.19 -1.95
C VAL A 265 -5.31 -19.34 -3.21
N ASN A 266 -4.91 -18.07 -3.12
CA ASN A 266 -5.01 -17.12 -4.21
C ASN A 266 -3.94 -17.38 -5.29
N ALA A 267 -4.30 -17.10 -6.54
CA ALA A 267 -3.42 -17.08 -7.70
C ALA A 267 -3.91 -15.99 -8.67
N LEU A 268 -3.02 -15.48 -9.52
CA LEU A 268 -3.39 -14.53 -10.57
C LEU A 268 -4.38 -15.18 -11.56
N ALA A 269 -5.44 -14.46 -11.87
CA ALA A 269 -6.50 -14.85 -12.79
C ALA A 269 -6.90 -13.66 -13.68
N LEU A 270 -7.63 -13.93 -14.78
CA LEU A 270 -8.14 -12.87 -15.66
C LEU A 270 -9.08 -11.90 -14.92
N ALA A 271 -9.74 -12.34 -13.85
CA ALA A 271 -10.54 -11.48 -12.99
C ALA A 271 -9.73 -10.39 -12.27
N ASP A 272 -8.39 -10.53 -12.19
CA ASP A 272 -7.49 -9.56 -11.55
C ASP A 272 -6.98 -8.49 -12.52
N LEU A 273 -7.38 -8.54 -13.80
CA LEU A 273 -7.02 -7.51 -14.78
C LEU A 273 -7.29 -6.07 -14.31
N PRO A 274 -8.39 -5.75 -13.59
CA PRO A 274 -8.60 -4.42 -13.01
C PRO A 274 -7.44 -3.91 -12.16
N TYR A 275 -6.86 -4.75 -11.31
CA TYR A 275 -5.70 -4.41 -10.48
C TYR A 275 -4.49 -4.02 -11.34
N GLY A 276 -4.16 -4.86 -12.32
CA GLY A 276 -3.06 -4.59 -13.25
C GLY A 276 -3.28 -3.36 -14.14
N LEU A 277 -4.52 -3.16 -14.61
CA LEU A 277 -4.89 -2.02 -15.44
C LEU A 277 -4.81 -0.69 -14.67
N ASN A 278 -5.33 -0.63 -13.44
CA ASN A 278 -5.22 0.57 -12.62
C ASN A 278 -3.76 0.91 -12.30
N ALA A 279 -2.92 -0.10 -12.04
CA ALA A 279 -1.50 0.11 -11.80
C ALA A 279 -0.74 0.59 -13.06
N ALA A 280 -1.02 -0.01 -14.22
CA ALA A 280 -0.30 0.24 -15.48
C ALA A 280 -0.79 1.48 -16.24
N PHE A 281 -2.01 1.95 -15.98
CA PHE A 281 -2.59 3.12 -16.65
C PHE A 281 -3.19 4.12 -15.63
N PRO A 282 -2.35 4.75 -14.79
CA PRO A 282 -2.82 5.64 -13.72
C PRO A 282 -3.30 7.00 -14.22
N TRP A 283 -3.01 7.39 -15.46
CA TRP A 283 -3.27 8.74 -15.96
C TRP A 283 -4.77 9.09 -15.93
N GLY A 284 -5.09 10.28 -15.40
CA GLY A 284 -6.46 10.75 -15.29
C GLY A 284 -7.29 10.06 -14.19
N ARG A 285 -6.67 9.30 -13.28
CA ARG A 285 -7.35 8.85 -12.06
C ARG A 285 -7.64 10.04 -11.12
N PRO A 286 -8.75 10.01 -10.38
CA PRO A 286 -9.11 11.10 -9.47
C PRO A 286 -8.11 11.23 -8.31
N SER A 287 -7.91 12.46 -7.85
CA SER A 287 -7.24 12.78 -6.59
C SER A 287 -8.27 12.79 -5.46
N LEU A 288 -8.00 12.05 -4.39
CA LEU A 288 -8.87 11.91 -3.24
C LEU A 288 -8.21 12.54 -2.02
N GLY A 289 -8.78 13.63 -1.50
CA GLY A 289 -8.44 14.12 -0.17
C GLY A 289 -8.90 13.11 0.87
N VAL A 290 -8.00 12.66 1.74
CA VAL A 290 -8.30 11.85 2.91
C VAL A 290 -8.10 12.73 4.13
N GLY A 291 -9.23 13.22 4.67
CA GLY A 291 -9.28 14.10 5.83
C GLY A 291 -8.96 13.36 7.12
N LEU A 292 -7.85 13.69 7.75
CA LEU A 292 -7.42 13.14 9.03
C LEU A 292 -7.78 14.10 10.16
N VAL A 293 -8.47 13.57 11.15
CA VAL A 293 -8.92 14.28 12.35
C VAL A 293 -8.28 13.68 13.59
N GLU A 294 -8.06 14.50 14.62
CA GLU A 294 -7.53 14.01 15.90
C GLU A 294 -8.39 12.87 16.44
N GLY A 295 -7.74 11.80 16.89
CA GLY A 295 -8.41 10.60 17.38
C GLY A 295 -8.99 9.69 16.28
N VAL A 296 -8.65 9.91 15.00
CA VAL A 296 -8.99 8.95 13.92
C VAL A 296 -8.46 7.56 14.28
N GLY A 297 -9.27 6.52 14.04
CA GLY A 297 -8.85 5.14 14.25
C GLY A 297 -7.80 4.72 13.22
N GLU A 298 -6.78 3.99 13.64
CA GLU A 298 -5.71 3.55 12.75
C GLU A 298 -6.25 2.61 11.66
N THR A 299 -7.14 1.69 12.00
CA THR A 299 -7.80 0.78 11.04
C THR A 299 -8.77 1.55 10.13
N ASP A 300 -9.42 2.61 10.61
CA ASP A 300 -10.29 3.46 9.79
C ASP A 300 -9.46 4.23 8.75
N ALA A 301 -8.32 4.80 9.16
CA ALA A 301 -7.38 5.47 8.26
C ALA A 301 -6.74 4.46 7.29
N ALA A 302 -6.29 3.30 7.76
CA ALA A 302 -5.73 2.24 6.94
C ALA A 302 -6.72 1.78 5.87
N ALA A 303 -7.99 1.59 6.22
CA ALA A 303 -9.02 1.23 5.27
C ALA A 303 -9.12 2.24 4.11
N ALA A 304 -9.09 3.55 4.40
CA ALA A 304 -9.13 4.57 3.36
C ALA A 304 -7.88 4.53 2.46
N PHE A 305 -6.68 4.57 3.03
CA PHE A 305 -5.45 4.62 2.23
C PHE A 305 -5.18 3.32 1.48
N GLU A 306 -5.42 2.17 2.11
CA GLU A 306 -5.20 0.84 1.51
C GLU A 306 -6.18 0.59 0.36
N ILE A 307 -7.48 0.85 0.58
CA ILE A 307 -8.51 0.48 -0.39
C ILE A 307 -8.57 1.47 -1.56
N TYR A 308 -8.53 2.78 -1.34
CA TYR A 308 -8.67 3.74 -2.44
C TYR A 308 -7.41 3.92 -3.29
N SER A 309 -6.23 3.82 -2.68
CA SER A 309 -4.96 4.23 -3.28
C SER A 309 -3.92 3.11 -3.26
N GLY A 310 -3.70 2.48 -2.09
CA GLY A 310 -2.61 1.55 -1.84
C GLY A 310 -2.69 0.24 -2.62
N THR A 311 -3.86 -0.37 -2.70
CA THR A 311 -4.08 -1.65 -3.40
C THR A 311 -4.93 -1.50 -4.67
N SER A 312 -6.00 -0.70 -4.67
CA SER A 312 -6.84 -0.58 -5.87
C SER A 312 -6.18 0.25 -6.98
N PHE A 313 -5.30 1.19 -6.59
CA PHE A 313 -4.74 2.23 -7.46
C PHE A 313 -5.81 3.06 -8.19
N ALA A 314 -7.07 3.03 -7.73
CA ALA A 314 -8.19 3.62 -8.43
C ALA A 314 -8.20 5.15 -8.32
N ALA A 315 -7.63 5.68 -7.23
CA ALA A 315 -7.44 7.10 -6.95
C ALA A 315 -6.02 7.36 -6.42
N ARG A 316 -5.60 8.63 -6.45
CA ARG A 316 -4.41 9.10 -5.73
C ARG A 316 -4.88 9.75 -4.43
N ALA A 317 -4.57 9.15 -3.29
CA ALA A 317 -4.92 9.76 -2.01
C ALA A 317 -3.95 10.89 -1.63
N VAL A 318 -4.48 11.92 -0.97
CA VAL A 318 -3.77 13.08 -0.44
C VAL A 318 -4.19 13.24 1.02
N PRO A 319 -3.32 12.97 2.01
CA PRO A 319 -3.64 13.18 3.41
C PRO A 319 -3.81 14.69 3.69
N VAL A 320 -4.96 15.10 4.20
CA VAL A 320 -5.25 16.50 4.56
C VAL A 320 -5.72 16.55 6.01
N ALA A 321 -5.22 17.49 6.81
CA ALA A 321 -5.64 17.65 8.21
C ALA A 321 -5.72 19.11 8.61
N ALA A 322 -6.24 19.42 9.81
CA ALA A 322 -6.22 20.80 10.33
C ALA A 322 -4.77 21.34 10.47
N GLY A 323 -3.83 20.48 10.90
CA GLY A 323 -2.41 20.79 11.05
C GLY A 323 -1.49 19.87 10.22
N HIS A 324 -0.18 19.96 10.47
CA HIS A 324 0.83 19.10 9.83
C HIS A 324 0.84 17.67 10.36
N THR A 325 0.36 17.48 11.58
CA THR A 325 0.32 16.18 12.25
C THR A 325 -1.06 15.94 12.82
N VAL A 326 -1.44 14.67 12.87
CA VAL A 326 -2.66 14.20 13.53
C VAL A 326 -2.28 13.05 14.44
N ARG A 327 -2.73 13.07 15.68
CA ARG A 327 -2.60 11.92 16.57
C ARG A 327 -3.80 11.00 16.39
N THR A 328 -3.54 9.73 16.12
CA THR A 328 -4.59 8.71 16.01
C THR A 328 -5.15 8.39 17.39
N ARG A 329 -6.24 7.60 17.43
CA ARG A 329 -6.93 7.20 18.65
C ARG A 329 -6.00 6.61 19.71
N HIS A 330 -4.97 5.88 19.32
CA HIS A 330 -4.07 5.19 20.25
C HIS A 330 -2.63 5.74 20.22
N GLY A 331 -2.42 6.96 19.72
CA GLY A 331 -1.18 7.71 19.92
C GLY A 331 -0.22 7.78 18.73
N MET A 332 -0.46 7.03 17.63
CA MET A 332 0.36 7.11 16.42
C MET A 332 0.29 8.51 15.80
N ILE A 333 1.42 9.02 15.31
CA ILE A 333 1.51 10.36 14.74
C ILE A 333 1.51 10.28 13.22
N LEU A 334 0.39 10.64 12.60
CA LEU A 334 0.25 10.76 11.16
C LEU A 334 0.71 12.14 10.69
N VAL A 335 1.29 12.21 9.49
CA VAL A 335 1.69 13.46 8.85
C VAL A 335 0.79 13.73 7.63
N ALA A 336 0.33 14.98 7.49
CA ALA A 336 -0.64 15.37 6.48
C ALA A 336 -0.36 16.78 5.93
N GLU A 337 -0.94 17.10 4.78
CA GLU A 337 -0.99 18.48 4.29
C GLU A 337 -1.94 19.30 5.19
N PRO A 338 -1.49 20.40 5.81
CA PRO A 338 -2.37 21.25 6.58
C PRO A 338 -3.38 21.93 5.66
N ALA A 339 -4.67 21.84 5.95
CA ALA A 339 -5.76 22.37 5.15
C ALA A 339 -5.57 23.85 4.82
N GLY A 340 -5.09 24.65 5.79
CA GLY A 340 -4.81 26.07 5.59
C GLY A 340 -3.71 26.38 4.56
N ALA A 341 -2.83 25.43 4.24
CA ALA A 341 -1.76 25.59 3.24
C ALA A 341 -1.77 24.51 2.14
N ALA A 342 -2.76 23.62 2.12
CA ALA A 342 -2.85 22.54 1.15
C ALA A 342 -3.11 23.11 -0.26
N THR A 343 -2.12 22.93 -1.14
CA THR A 343 -2.17 23.39 -2.54
C THR A 343 -2.47 22.26 -3.51
N THR A 344 -2.35 21.01 -3.07
CA THR A 344 -2.63 19.84 -3.90
C THR A 344 -4.12 19.80 -4.25
N PRO A 345 -4.49 19.81 -5.56
CA PRO A 345 -5.88 19.72 -5.95
C PRO A 345 -6.43 18.33 -5.68
N VAL A 346 -7.66 18.27 -5.14
CA VAL A 346 -8.41 17.03 -4.92
C VAL A 346 -9.79 17.15 -5.54
N ASP A 347 -10.31 16.04 -6.06
CA ASP A 347 -11.64 15.96 -6.68
C ASP A 347 -12.74 15.66 -5.66
N ARG A 348 -12.39 15.02 -4.54
CA ARG A 348 -13.28 14.59 -3.45
C ARG A 348 -12.55 14.68 -2.12
N LEU A 349 -13.29 14.82 -1.03
CA LEU A 349 -12.77 14.71 0.34
C LEU A 349 -13.55 13.62 1.08
N VAL A 350 -12.87 12.59 1.56
CA VAL A 350 -13.41 11.59 2.49
C VAL A 350 -12.81 11.77 3.87
N VAL A 351 -13.58 11.59 4.94
CA VAL A 351 -13.08 11.61 6.31
C VAL A 351 -13.32 10.23 6.94
N PRO A 352 -12.32 9.34 6.98
CA PRO A 352 -12.47 8.01 7.57
C PRO A 352 -12.76 8.08 9.07
N GLY A 353 -13.55 7.13 9.56
CA GLY A 353 -13.92 7.00 10.97
C GLY A 353 -15.05 7.93 11.42
N ALA A 354 -15.20 9.10 10.78
CA ALA A 354 -16.24 10.07 11.09
C ALA A 354 -17.64 9.54 10.73
N ARG A 355 -18.58 9.66 11.68
CA ARG A 355 -19.97 9.19 11.59
C ARG A 355 -20.96 10.31 11.26
N ASN A 356 -20.59 11.55 11.55
CA ASN A 356 -21.41 12.72 11.23
C ASN A 356 -20.53 13.91 10.83
N PRO A 357 -21.08 14.94 10.15
CA PRO A 357 -20.29 16.06 9.64
C PRO A 357 -19.55 16.86 10.72
N GLY A 358 -20.02 16.86 11.99
CA GLY A 358 -19.35 17.55 13.08
C GLY A 358 -17.99 16.94 13.44
N GLU A 359 -17.84 15.63 13.23
CA GLU A 359 -16.59 14.90 13.49
C GLU A 359 -15.49 15.18 12.46
N ALA A 360 -15.82 15.76 11.30
CA ALA A 360 -14.82 16.20 10.34
C ALA A 360 -14.03 17.43 10.80
N GLY A 361 -14.51 18.13 11.82
CA GLY A 361 -13.90 19.35 12.33
C GLY A 361 -14.16 20.57 11.42
N PRO A 362 -14.12 21.79 12.01
CA PRO A 362 -14.45 23.01 11.28
C PRO A 362 -13.42 23.37 10.21
N GLU A 363 -12.13 23.09 10.41
CA GLU A 363 -11.06 23.44 9.47
C GLU A 363 -11.17 22.66 8.15
N LEU A 364 -11.34 21.33 8.22
CA LEU A 364 -11.52 20.50 7.02
C LEU A 364 -12.83 20.82 6.32
N THR A 365 -13.90 21.08 7.08
CA THR A 365 -15.20 21.48 6.52
C THR A 365 -15.11 22.81 5.79
N ALA A 366 -14.47 23.81 6.38
CA ALA A 366 -14.26 25.12 5.76
C ALA A 366 -13.34 25.02 4.53
N TRP A 367 -12.28 24.21 4.61
CA TRP A 367 -11.39 23.96 3.49
C TRP A 367 -12.09 23.30 2.30
N ALA A 368 -12.93 22.30 2.57
CA ALA A 368 -13.74 21.64 1.55
C ALA A 368 -14.73 22.61 0.91
N ALA A 369 -15.46 23.37 1.74
CA ALA A 369 -16.43 24.37 1.28
C ALA A 369 -15.77 25.45 0.39
N GLY A 370 -14.59 25.94 0.79
CA GLY A 370 -13.81 26.90 0.01
C GLY A 370 -13.32 26.36 -1.34
N ARG A 371 -13.41 25.05 -1.58
CA ARG A 371 -13.06 24.37 -2.84
C ARG A 371 -14.27 23.83 -3.58
N GLY A 372 -15.49 24.07 -3.10
CA GLY A 372 -16.71 23.51 -3.66
C GLY A 372 -16.81 21.98 -3.50
N LEU A 373 -16.07 21.42 -2.54
CA LEU A 373 -16.07 19.99 -2.23
C LEU A 373 -17.13 19.68 -1.16
N THR A 374 -17.74 18.51 -1.27
CA THR A 374 -18.56 17.94 -0.19
C THR A 374 -17.69 17.03 0.68
N VAL A 375 -17.85 17.13 2.00
CA VAL A 375 -17.22 16.20 2.95
C VAL A 375 -17.99 14.88 2.91
N GLU A 376 -17.33 13.82 2.47
CA GLU A 376 -17.91 12.49 2.38
C GLU A 376 -17.48 11.63 3.58
N LEU A 377 -18.42 10.90 4.16
CA LEU A 377 -18.23 10.14 5.39
C LEU A 377 -18.47 8.66 5.11
N PRO A 378 -17.47 7.91 4.62
CA PRO A 378 -17.67 6.51 4.22
C PRO A 378 -18.21 5.66 5.38
N HIS A 379 -17.82 5.95 6.62
CA HIS A 379 -18.26 5.22 7.81
C HIS A 379 -19.59 5.72 8.41
N ARG A 380 -20.26 6.72 7.83
CA ARG A 380 -21.53 7.29 8.36
C ARG A 380 -22.57 6.20 8.67
N ASP A 381 -22.81 5.32 7.72
CA ASP A 381 -23.84 4.28 7.80
C ASP A 381 -23.27 2.89 8.13
N ARG A 382 -22.00 2.80 8.60
CA ARG A 382 -21.37 1.52 8.95
C ARG A 382 -22.15 0.86 10.10
N ALA A 383 -22.70 -0.32 9.83
CA ALA A 383 -23.58 -1.04 10.75
C ALA A 383 -22.80 -1.69 11.91
N PRO A 384 -23.45 -2.02 13.03
CA PRO A 384 -22.85 -2.83 14.09
C PRO A 384 -22.33 -4.16 13.53
N GLY A 385 -21.11 -4.54 13.89
CA GLY A 385 -20.49 -5.78 13.39
C GLY A 385 -19.89 -5.70 11.98
N GLU A 386 -19.86 -4.51 11.36
CA GLU A 386 -19.06 -4.28 10.15
C GLU A 386 -17.65 -3.84 10.50
N SER A 387 -16.67 -4.26 9.70
CA SER A 387 -15.29 -3.80 9.85
C SER A 387 -15.11 -2.39 9.27
N ALA A 388 -13.96 -1.77 9.55
CA ALA A 388 -13.61 -0.47 8.95
C ALA A 388 -13.45 -0.53 7.42
N PHE A 389 -13.16 -1.71 6.85
CA PHE A 389 -12.93 -1.90 5.41
C PHE A 389 -14.22 -2.04 4.61
N ASP A 390 -15.31 -2.52 5.23
CA ASP A 390 -16.60 -2.77 4.58
C ASP A 390 -17.17 -1.55 3.85
N PRO A 391 -17.40 -0.40 4.53
CA PRO A 391 -17.95 0.78 3.86
C PRO A 391 -17.02 1.33 2.77
N VAL A 392 -15.70 1.23 2.97
CA VAL A 392 -14.71 1.76 2.02
C VAL A 392 -14.68 0.91 0.74
N LEU A 393 -14.78 -0.41 0.85
CA LEU A 393 -14.92 -1.32 -0.30
C LEU A 393 -16.22 -1.08 -1.08
N ARG A 394 -17.33 -0.80 -0.38
CA ARG A 394 -18.60 -0.44 -1.04
C ARG A 394 -18.49 0.90 -1.77
N ASP A 395 -17.90 1.92 -1.15
CA ASP A 395 -17.70 3.21 -1.82
C ASP A 395 -16.76 3.06 -3.02
N LEU A 396 -15.67 2.29 -2.90
CA LEU A 396 -14.80 1.99 -4.04
C LEU A 396 -15.58 1.33 -5.20
N ALA A 397 -16.47 0.37 -4.90
CA ALA A 397 -17.28 -0.28 -5.93
C ALA A 397 -18.23 0.69 -6.64
N VAL A 398 -18.87 1.58 -5.89
CA VAL A 398 -19.79 2.60 -6.42
C VAL A 398 -19.05 3.65 -7.25
N ARG A 399 -17.88 4.10 -6.79
CA ARG A 399 -17.16 5.27 -7.33
C ARG A 399 -16.17 4.91 -8.42
N ALA A 400 -15.55 3.74 -8.34
CA ALA A 400 -14.67 3.21 -9.38
C ALA A 400 -15.41 2.16 -10.21
N ASP A 401 -15.50 0.93 -9.68
CA ASP A 401 -16.23 -0.19 -10.26
C ASP A 401 -16.16 -1.44 -9.35
N ARG A 402 -17.07 -2.38 -9.57
CA ARG A 402 -17.16 -3.64 -8.81
C ARG A 402 -15.96 -4.56 -9.00
N ALA A 403 -15.38 -4.64 -10.21
CA ALA A 403 -14.31 -5.59 -10.49
C ALA A 403 -12.99 -5.14 -9.82
N THR A 404 -12.74 -3.84 -9.77
CA THR A 404 -11.67 -3.23 -8.99
C THR A 404 -11.87 -3.52 -7.50
N ALA A 405 -13.06 -3.30 -6.94
CA ALA A 405 -13.31 -3.58 -5.52
C ALA A 405 -13.13 -5.06 -5.15
N VAL A 406 -13.59 -6.00 -6.00
CA VAL A 406 -13.37 -7.44 -5.82
C VAL A 406 -11.88 -7.79 -5.88
N ALA A 407 -11.15 -7.26 -6.88
CA ALA A 407 -9.71 -7.46 -6.97
C ALA A 407 -9.00 -6.88 -5.73
N THR A 408 -9.38 -5.69 -5.27
CA THR A 408 -8.82 -5.08 -4.06
C THR A 408 -9.03 -5.95 -2.82
N ALA A 409 -10.24 -6.47 -2.60
CA ALA A 409 -10.50 -7.38 -1.47
C ALA A 409 -9.63 -8.65 -1.53
N LYS A 410 -9.41 -9.20 -2.72
CA LYS A 410 -8.50 -10.33 -2.92
C LYS A 410 -7.05 -9.98 -2.61
N PHE A 411 -6.55 -8.85 -3.10
CA PHE A 411 -5.15 -8.44 -2.91
C PHE A 411 -4.85 -7.97 -1.48
N THR A 412 -5.84 -7.49 -0.73
CA THR A 412 -5.71 -7.25 0.72
C THR A 412 -6.01 -8.49 1.58
N GLU A 413 -6.34 -9.62 0.95
CA GLU A 413 -6.84 -10.86 1.55
C GLU A 413 -7.96 -10.64 2.58
N TYR A 414 -8.77 -9.60 2.33
CA TYR A 414 -9.91 -9.25 3.14
C TYR A 414 -11.11 -10.15 2.81
N PRO A 415 -11.73 -10.84 3.79
CA PRO A 415 -12.89 -11.68 3.51
C PRO A 415 -14.12 -10.81 3.20
N ALA A 416 -14.43 -10.65 1.91
CA ALA A 416 -15.48 -9.76 1.42
C ALA A 416 -16.77 -10.49 0.97
N ALA A 417 -16.90 -11.79 1.26
CA ALA A 417 -18.04 -12.59 0.77
C ALA A 417 -19.41 -12.12 1.32
N HIS A 418 -19.42 -11.43 2.46
CA HIS A 418 -20.62 -10.83 3.05
C HIS A 418 -21.03 -9.50 2.40
N LEU A 419 -20.19 -8.93 1.54
CA LEU A 419 -20.43 -7.62 0.94
C LEU A 419 -21.28 -7.72 -0.32
N THR A 420 -22.32 -6.90 -0.39
CA THR A 420 -23.01 -6.59 -1.65
C THR A 420 -22.36 -5.35 -2.28
N LEU A 421 -21.62 -5.56 -3.37
CA LEU A 421 -20.94 -4.49 -4.10
C LEU A 421 -21.80 -4.03 -5.29
N THR A 422 -22.13 -2.73 -5.31
CA THR A 422 -22.92 -2.08 -6.38
C THR A 422 -22.02 -1.17 -7.22
N GLY A 423 -22.51 -0.67 -8.35
CA GLY A 423 -21.75 0.20 -9.27
C GLY A 423 -21.51 -0.44 -10.63
N THR A 424 -20.70 0.24 -11.45
CA THR A 424 -20.33 -0.26 -12.79
C THR A 424 -19.57 -1.58 -12.67
N ALA A 425 -19.69 -2.44 -13.68
CA ALA A 425 -19.10 -3.78 -13.62
C ALA A 425 -17.58 -3.81 -13.86
N TRP A 426 -17.00 -2.79 -14.48
CA TRP A 426 -15.64 -2.85 -15.04
C TRP A 426 -14.93 -1.48 -15.05
N PRO A 427 -13.59 -1.43 -14.87
CA PRO A 427 -12.82 -0.18 -14.88
C PRO A 427 -12.62 0.35 -16.31
N TRP A 428 -13.62 1.10 -16.82
CA TRP A 428 -13.58 1.60 -18.19
C TRP A 428 -12.45 2.60 -18.45
N ARG A 429 -12.10 3.46 -17.48
CA ARG A 429 -11.04 4.46 -17.63
C ARG A 429 -9.69 3.84 -18.03
N PRO A 430 -9.05 2.98 -17.21
CA PRO A 430 -7.76 2.40 -17.58
C PRO A 430 -7.88 1.43 -18.76
N THR A 431 -9.04 0.80 -18.97
CA THR A 431 -9.30 -0.05 -20.15
C THR A 431 -9.25 0.74 -21.45
N VAL A 432 -9.90 1.91 -21.50
CA VAL A 432 -9.87 2.79 -22.67
C VAL A 432 -8.45 3.30 -22.91
N LEU A 433 -7.71 3.67 -21.86
CA LEU A 433 -6.30 4.06 -22.00
C LEU A 433 -5.44 2.94 -22.58
N PHE A 434 -5.60 1.71 -22.08
CA PHE A 434 -4.94 0.53 -22.62
C PHE A 434 -5.23 0.35 -24.11
N VAL A 435 -6.51 0.41 -24.51
CA VAL A 435 -6.94 0.26 -25.92
C VAL A 435 -6.39 1.38 -26.79
N LEU A 436 -6.37 2.63 -26.31
CA LEU A 436 -5.81 3.77 -27.04
C LEU A 436 -4.30 3.61 -27.25
N VAL A 437 -3.56 3.21 -26.23
CA VAL A 437 -2.11 2.94 -26.34
C VAL A 437 -1.87 1.81 -27.34
N LEU A 438 -2.64 0.73 -27.26
CA LEU A 438 -2.56 -0.39 -28.21
C LEU A 438 -2.86 0.07 -29.65
N ALA A 439 -3.88 0.89 -29.85
CA ALA A 439 -4.26 1.42 -31.16
C ALA A 439 -3.17 2.34 -31.75
N VAL A 440 -2.60 3.24 -30.94
CA VAL A 440 -1.47 4.10 -31.34
C VAL A 440 -0.26 3.26 -31.71
N ALA A 441 0.04 2.22 -30.92
CA ALA A 441 1.15 1.31 -31.13
C ALA A 441 0.99 0.50 -32.43
N ALA A 442 -0.21 -0.04 -32.69
CA ALA A 442 -0.55 -0.74 -33.94
C ALA A 442 -0.53 0.20 -35.16
N GLY A 443 -1.03 1.43 -35.01
CA GLY A 443 -0.99 2.46 -36.05
C GLY A 443 0.44 2.82 -36.45
N ALA A 444 1.32 3.05 -35.46
CA ALA A 444 2.74 3.34 -35.68
C ALA A 444 3.46 2.18 -36.38
N ALA A 445 3.15 0.94 -36.00
CA ALA A 445 3.66 -0.28 -36.61
C ALA A 445 3.24 -0.46 -38.08
N SER A 446 2.08 0.08 -38.47
CA SER A 446 1.56 0.01 -39.84
C SER A 446 2.14 1.08 -40.79
N LEU A 447 2.84 2.09 -40.27
CA LEU A 447 3.38 3.17 -41.11
C LEU A 447 4.53 2.67 -42.01
N PRO A 448 4.49 2.94 -43.33
CA PRO A 448 5.58 2.56 -44.21
C PRO A 448 6.89 3.23 -43.78
N SER A 449 7.98 2.47 -43.70
CA SER A 449 9.29 2.90 -43.20
C SER A 449 9.91 4.14 -43.88
N ARG A 450 9.37 4.56 -45.04
CA ARG A 450 9.71 5.82 -45.71
C ARG A 450 9.04 7.05 -45.07
N ALA A 451 7.83 6.90 -44.53
CA ALA A 451 7.10 7.97 -43.82
C ALA A 451 7.76 8.27 -42.46
N VAL A 452 8.15 7.23 -41.71
CA VAL A 452 8.89 7.35 -40.45
C VAL A 452 10.24 8.04 -40.65
N ARG A 453 10.99 7.68 -41.70
CA ARG A 453 12.25 8.37 -42.07
C ARG A 453 12.05 9.83 -42.49
N ARG A 454 10.95 10.17 -43.17
CA ARG A 454 10.62 11.56 -43.54
C ARG A 454 10.22 12.41 -42.33
N LEU A 455 9.54 11.82 -41.34
CA LEU A 455 9.19 12.48 -40.08
C LEU A 455 10.42 12.74 -39.22
N LEU A 456 11.27 11.73 -39.01
CA LEU A 456 12.53 11.87 -38.25
C LEU A 456 13.54 12.80 -38.95
N GLY A 457 13.62 12.76 -40.28
CA GLY A 457 14.51 13.63 -41.08
C GLY A 457 14.08 15.10 -41.15
N ARG A 458 12.82 15.42 -40.85
CA ARG A 458 12.34 16.82 -40.76
C ARG A 458 12.71 17.47 -39.41
N GLY A 459 12.78 16.69 -38.33
CA GLY A 459 13.20 17.18 -37.00
C GLY A 459 14.69 17.56 -36.96
N THR A 460 15.56 16.72 -37.53
CA THR A 460 17.01 16.97 -37.61
C THR A 460 17.36 18.18 -38.48
N ARG A 461 16.62 18.42 -39.57
CA ARG A 461 16.82 19.61 -40.42
C ARG A 461 16.36 20.92 -39.77
N ARG A 462 15.39 20.90 -38.86
CA ARG A 462 14.96 22.10 -38.10
C ARG A 462 15.93 22.47 -36.98
N PHE A 463 16.59 21.49 -36.36
CA PHE A 463 17.61 21.75 -35.33
C PHE A 463 18.90 22.33 -35.95
N LEU A 464 19.34 21.79 -37.10
CA LEU A 464 20.52 22.29 -37.82
C LEU A 464 20.31 23.68 -38.46
N ARG A 465 19.08 24.06 -38.81
CA ARG A 465 18.77 25.41 -39.32
C ARG A 465 18.68 26.49 -38.23
N ARG A 466 18.41 26.14 -36.96
CA ARG A 466 18.40 27.11 -35.85
C ARG A 466 19.77 27.32 -35.21
N GLY A 467 20.69 26.36 -35.32
CA GLY A 467 22.08 26.53 -34.88
C GLY A 467 22.92 27.44 -35.80
N ALA A 468 22.55 27.56 -37.07
CA ALA A 468 23.30 28.33 -38.07
C ALA A 468 22.93 29.83 -38.16
N VAL A 469 21.90 30.31 -37.44
CA VAL A 469 21.45 31.72 -37.47
C VAL A 469 21.96 32.52 -36.25
N ARG A 470 22.77 31.92 -35.36
CA ARG A 470 23.44 32.60 -34.23
C ARG A 470 24.94 32.81 -34.42
N ARG A 471 25.46 32.58 -35.63
CA ARG A 471 26.83 32.94 -36.03
C ARG A 471 26.77 33.54 -37.44
N ALA A 472 26.33 34.79 -37.51
CA ALA A 472 26.61 35.71 -38.60
C ALA A 472 26.75 37.10 -37.98
#